data_AF-A0A1G7R8L2-F1
#
_entry.id   AF-A0A1G7R8L2-F1
#
_cell.length_a   1.000
_cell.length_b   1.000
_cell.length_c   1.000
_cell.angle_alpha   90.00
_cell.angle_beta   90.00
_cell.angle_gamma   90.00
#
_symmetry.space_group_name_H-M   'P 1'
#
loop_
_entity.id
_entity.type
_entity.pdbx_description
1 polymer ?
#
loop_
_entity_poly.entity_id
_entity_poly.type
_entity_poly.pdbx_seq_one_letter_code
_entity_poly.pdbx_strand_id
1 'polypeptide(L)'
;MIGQTMTMAGRAFYDSFASAWRDKDEDGTFTVAISERPTARLGSQVFVDYGNRRLFSMFLPPNRTLIPAIGADAAAQVYQAILDYQLAQFFGDPDLGRDEL
;
A
#
# COMPACT_ATOMS: atom_id res chain seq x y z
N MET A 1 -4.12 5.46 8.54
CA MET A 1 -4.55 4.36 7.63
C MET A 1 -6.07 4.26 7.64
N ILE A 2 -6.67 4.03 6.48
CA ILE A 2 -8.10 3.74 6.35
C ILE A 2 -8.23 2.38 5.64
N GLY A 3 -9.02 1.46 6.21
CA GLY A 3 -9.19 0.11 5.68
C GLY A 3 -10.64 -0.28 5.52
N GLN A 4 -11.00 -0.84 4.36
CA GLN A 4 -12.27 -1.53 4.13
C GLN A 4 -11.96 -2.97 3.69
N THR A 5 -12.10 -3.92 4.62
CA THR A 5 -11.99 -5.36 4.35
C THR A 5 -13.30 -6.05 4.66
N MET A 6 -13.68 -6.98 3.79
CA MET A 6 -14.97 -7.68 3.80
C MET A 6 -14.81 -9.17 4.08
N THR A 7 -13.64 -9.76 3.81
CA THR A 7 -13.40 -11.19 4.07
C THR A 7 -12.36 -11.42 5.15
N MET A 8 -12.32 -12.63 5.70
CA MET A 8 -11.27 -13.03 6.65
C MET A 8 -9.87 -13.00 6.03
N ALA A 9 -9.75 -13.29 4.74
CA ALA A 9 -8.48 -13.21 4.02
C ALA A 9 -8.02 -11.76 3.93
N GLY A 10 -8.91 -10.85 3.51
CA GLY A 10 -8.65 -9.41 3.50
C GLY A 10 -8.29 -8.88 4.89
N ARG A 11 -9.00 -9.32 5.93
CA ARG A 11 -8.71 -8.91 7.31
C ARG A 11 -7.32 -9.37 7.76
N ALA A 12 -6.94 -10.61 7.49
CA ALA A 12 -5.60 -11.12 7.83
C ALA A 12 -4.49 -10.35 7.08
N PHE A 13 -4.73 -9.98 5.82
CA PHE A 13 -3.82 -9.13 5.06
C PHE A 13 -3.70 -7.75 5.72
N TYR A 14 -4.84 -7.10 6.02
CA TYR A 14 -4.89 -5.77 6.63
C TYR A 14 -4.18 -5.74 7.98
N ASP A 15 -4.46 -6.69 8.88
CA ASP A 15 -3.86 -6.71 10.22
C ASP A 15 -2.34 -6.84 10.15
N SER A 16 -1.83 -7.74 9.29
CA SER A 16 -0.38 -7.91 9.11
C SER A 16 0.28 -6.70 8.45
N PHE A 17 -0.33 -6.17 7.38
CA PHE A 17 0.12 -4.96 6.71
C PHE A 17 0.16 -3.79 7.70
N ALA A 18 -0.90 -3.57 8.46
CA ALA A 18 -1.01 -2.46 9.41
C ALA A 18 -0.02 -2.58 10.58
N SER A 19 0.37 -3.80 10.96
CA SER A 19 1.46 -4.01 11.91
C SER A 19 2.79 -3.61 11.31
N ALA A 20 3.18 -4.20 10.18
CA ALA A 20 4.46 -3.90 9.53
C ALA A 20 4.58 -2.44 9.06
N TRP A 21 3.45 -1.81 8.70
CA TRP A 21 3.42 -0.39 8.33
C TRP A 21 3.80 0.53 9.47
N ARG A 22 3.30 0.25 10.69
CA ARG A 22 3.63 1.05 11.88
C ARG A 22 5.11 1.00 12.21
N ASP A 23 5.76 -0.14 11.96
CA ASP A 23 7.21 -0.29 12.16
C ASP A 23 8.03 0.45 11.07
N LYS A 24 7.42 0.80 9.93
CA LYS A 24 8.06 1.51 8.81
C LYS A 24 7.86 3.01 8.88
N ASP A 25 6.65 3.43 9.26
CA ASP A 25 6.20 4.81 9.30
C ASP A 25 5.76 5.13 10.75
N GLU A 26 6.74 5.08 11.67
CA GLU A 26 6.52 5.25 13.10
C GLU A 26 5.88 6.61 13.44
N ASP A 27 6.27 7.65 12.71
CA ASP A 27 5.74 9.01 12.85
C ASP A 27 4.36 9.19 12.21
N GLY A 28 3.87 8.21 11.44
CA GLY A 28 2.60 8.28 10.72
C GLY A 28 2.58 9.34 9.64
N THR A 29 3.72 9.56 8.98
CA THR A 29 3.92 10.57 7.93
C THR A 29 3.06 10.26 6.70
N PHE A 30 2.89 8.98 6.37
CA PHE A 30 2.24 8.55 5.15
C PHE A 30 0.86 7.93 5.43
N THR A 31 -0.14 8.38 4.67
CA THR A 31 -1.47 7.78 4.71
C THR A 31 -1.70 6.92 3.49
N VAL A 32 -1.89 5.62 3.72
CA VAL A 32 -2.35 4.66 2.71
C VAL A 32 -3.79 4.21 2.98
N ALA A 33 -4.49 3.91 1.89
CA ALA A 33 -5.82 3.32 1.89
C ALA A 33 -5.76 1.86 1.43
N ILE A 34 -6.40 0.97 2.19
CA ILE A 34 -6.50 -0.46 1.85
C ILE A 34 -7.94 -0.79 1.52
N SER A 35 -8.17 -1.35 0.33
CA SER A 35 -9.48 -1.82 -0.10
C SER A 35 -9.43 -3.26 -0.57
N GLU A 36 -10.55 -3.96 -0.38
CA GLU A 36 -10.74 -5.33 -0.83
C GLU A 36 -11.93 -5.40 -1.80
N ARG A 37 -11.77 -6.16 -2.88
CA ARG A 37 -12.85 -6.55 -3.80
C ARG A 37 -12.99 -8.07 -3.82
N PRO A 38 -14.03 -8.64 -3.20
CA PRO A 38 -14.37 -10.05 -3.34
C PRO A 38 -14.76 -10.39 -4.78
N THR A 39 -14.33 -11.55 -5.27
CA THR A 39 -14.75 -12.09 -6.57
C THR A 39 -15.24 -13.51 -6.41
N ALA A 40 -16.30 -13.88 -7.14
CA ALA A 40 -16.93 -15.19 -7.01
C ALA A 40 -16.04 -16.36 -7.49
N ARG A 41 -15.02 -16.10 -8.32
CA ARG A 41 -14.18 -17.14 -8.96
C ARG A 41 -12.74 -17.19 -8.46
N LEU A 42 -12.14 -16.05 -8.12
CA LEU A 42 -10.71 -15.96 -7.84
C LEU A 42 -10.40 -15.65 -6.36
N GLY A 43 -11.43 -15.58 -5.52
CA GLY A 43 -11.30 -15.11 -4.13
C GLY A 43 -11.27 -13.58 -4.07
N SER A 44 -10.52 -13.04 -3.11
CA SER A 44 -10.47 -11.60 -2.86
C SER A 44 -9.24 -10.96 -3.48
N GLN A 45 -9.44 -9.82 -4.14
CA GLN A 45 -8.35 -8.94 -4.57
C GLN A 45 -8.19 -7.82 -3.55
N VAL A 46 -6.96 -7.59 -3.09
CA VAL A 46 -6.61 -6.47 -2.21
C VAL A 46 -5.83 -5.41 -2.97
N PHE A 47 -5.94 -4.20 -2.47
CA PHE A 47 -5.36 -3.02 -3.07
C PHE A 47 -4.81 -2.08 -2.01
N VAL A 48 -3.67 -1.45 -2.30
CA VAL A 48 -3.10 -0.40 -1.46
C VAL A 48 -2.86 0.84 -2.31
N ASP A 49 -3.45 1.94 -1.88
CA ASP A 49 -3.40 3.24 -2.53
C ASP A 49 -2.65 4.25 -1.66
N TYR A 50 -1.84 5.09 -2.29
CA TYR A 50 -1.28 6.31 -1.71
C TYR A 50 -1.85 7.52 -2.48
N GLY A 51 -2.70 8.30 -1.81
CA GLY A 51 -3.50 9.33 -2.48
C GLY A 51 -4.41 8.74 -3.57
N ASN A 52 -4.23 9.20 -4.81
CA ASN A 52 -4.94 8.73 -6.00
C ASN A 52 -4.17 7.65 -6.79
N ARG A 53 -3.05 7.13 -6.26
CA ARG A 53 -2.20 6.17 -6.94
C ARG A 53 -2.25 4.79 -6.31
N ARG A 54 -2.57 3.79 -7.13
CA ARG A 54 -2.46 2.36 -6.78
C ARG A 54 -1.00 1.94 -6.76
N LEU A 55 -0.49 1.59 -5.58
CA LEU A 55 0.90 1.13 -5.41
C LEU A 55 1.02 -0.39 -5.33
N PHE A 56 -0.02 -1.06 -4.84
CA PHE A 56 -0.04 -2.53 -4.73
C PHE A 56 -1.42 -3.09 -5.09
N SER A 57 -1.42 -4.26 -5.74
CA SER A 57 -2.63 -4.99 -6.11
C SER A 57 -2.31 -6.48 -6.21
N MET A 58 -3.07 -7.31 -5.51
CA MET A 58 -2.86 -8.76 -5.53
C MET A 58 -4.15 -9.54 -5.25
N PHE A 59 -4.32 -10.69 -5.91
CA PHE A 59 -5.30 -11.69 -5.47
C PHE A 59 -4.74 -12.47 -4.28
N LEU A 60 -5.48 -12.50 -3.18
CA LEU A 60 -5.08 -13.26 -2.00
C LEU A 60 -5.17 -14.77 -2.29
N PRO A 61 -4.13 -15.54 -1.92
CA PRO A 61 -4.15 -16.98 -2.14
C PRO A 61 -5.21 -17.65 -1.25
N PRO A 62 -5.76 -18.80 -1.68
CA PRO A 62 -6.67 -19.59 -0.85
C PRO A 62 -5.99 -20.11 0.43
N ASN A 63 -4.67 -20.34 0.36
CA ASN A 63 -3.89 -20.72 1.54
C ASN A 63 -3.68 -19.51 2.46
N ARG A 64 -4.51 -19.43 3.50
CA ARG A 64 -4.53 -18.32 4.45
C ARG A 64 -3.26 -18.19 5.30
N THR A 65 -2.48 -19.27 5.46
CA THR A 65 -1.25 -19.23 6.27
C THR A 65 -0.18 -18.34 5.65
N LEU A 66 -0.26 -18.08 4.34
CA LEU A 66 0.69 -17.23 3.61
C LEU A 66 0.31 -15.73 3.69
N ILE A 67 -0.94 -15.43 3.99
CA ILE A 67 -1.48 -14.06 3.92
C ILE A 67 -0.76 -13.08 4.86
N PRO A 68 -0.41 -13.44 6.11
CA PRO A 68 0.33 -12.52 6.97
C PRO A 68 1.69 -12.14 6.38
N ALA A 69 2.44 -13.10 5.83
CA ALA A 69 3.72 -12.82 5.18
C ALA A 69 3.54 -11.90 3.96
N ILE A 70 2.49 -12.13 3.15
CA ILE A 70 2.14 -11.26 2.02
C ILE A 70 1.81 -9.83 2.50
N GLY A 71 1.05 -9.68 3.59
CA GLY A 71 0.70 -8.36 4.14
C GLY A 71 1.92 -7.59 4.62
N ALA A 72 2.84 -8.25 5.33
CA ALA A 72 4.08 -7.63 5.80
C ALA A 72 5.01 -7.23 4.63
N ASP A 73 5.15 -8.10 3.63
CA ASP A 73 5.95 -7.82 2.44
C ASP A 73 5.35 -6.68 1.60
N ALA A 74 4.02 -6.67 1.43
CA ALA A 74 3.31 -5.58 0.76
C ALA A 74 3.54 -4.23 1.47
N ALA A 75 3.59 -4.19 2.81
CA ALA A 75 3.90 -2.96 3.54
C ALA A 75 5.31 -2.45 3.21
N ALA A 76 6.31 -3.34 3.16
CA ALA A 76 7.66 -2.97 2.78
C ALA A 76 7.74 -2.45 1.33
N GLN A 77 7.07 -3.14 0.39
CA GLN A 77 7.02 -2.73 -1.02
C GLN A 77 6.34 -1.36 -1.20
N VAL A 78 5.18 -1.16 -0.56
CA VAL A 78 4.42 0.10 -0.66
C VAL A 78 5.22 1.24 -0.04
N TYR A 79 5.88 1.03 1.11
CA TYR A 79 6.69 2.06 1.74
C TYR A 79 7.84 2.51 0.84
N GLN A 80 8.59 1.55 0.25
CA GLN A 80 9.65 1.89 -0.71
C GLN A 80 9.09 2.61 -1.94
N ALA A 81 7.96 2.17 -2.49
CA ALA A 81 7.33 2.83 -3.63
C ALA A 81 6.90 4.28 -3.33
N ILE A 82 6.49 4.59 -2.10
CA ILE A 82 6.23 5.98 -1.68
C ILE A 82 7.52 6.78 -1.64
N LEU A 83 8.60 6.26 -1.05
CA LEU A 83 9.89 6.97 -0.98
C LEU A 83 10.43 7.27 -2.38
N ASP A 84 10.43 6.28 -3.27
CA ASP A 84 10.85 6.46 -4.68
C ASP A 84 9.98 7.50 -5.38
N TYR A 85 8.68 7.50 -5.12
CA TYR A 85 7.76 8.49 -5.66
C TYR A 85 8.06 9.91 -5.15
N GLN A 86 8.30 10.08 -3.84
CA GLN A 86 8.66 11.39 -3.26
C GLN A 86 9.99 11.90 -3.82
N LEU A 87 10.99 11.04 -3.94
CA LEU A 87 12.28 11.40 -4.55
C LEU A 87 12.10 11.82 -6.01
N ALA A 88 11.32 11.06 -6.80
CA ALA A 88 11.05 11.40 -8.19
C ALA A 88 10.30 12.73 -8.34
N GLN A 89 9.42 13.10 -7.41
CA GLN A 89 8.80 14.44 -7.40
C GLN A 89 9.81 15.53 -7.06
N PHE A 90 10.71 15.29 -6.10
CA PHE A 90 11.72 16.27 -5.69
C PHE A 90 12.76 16.54 -6.80
N PHE A 91 13.19 15.50 -7.54
CA PHE A 91 14.16 15.63 -8.63
C PHE A 91 13.52 15.88 -10.02
N GLY A 92 12.22 15.62 -10.15
CA GLY A 92 11.45 15.78 -11.39
C GLY A 92 10.98 17.20 -11.67
N ASP A 93 11.29 18.16 -10.78
CA ASP A 93 11.00 19.59 -10.92
C ASP A 93 12.27 20.39 -11.29
N PRO A 94 12.75 20.37 -12.55
CA PRO A 94 13.80 21.27 -13.02
C PRO A 94 13.30 22.68 -13.39
N ASP A 95 12.00 22.98 -13.24
CA ASP A 95 11.37 24.22 -13.75
C ASP A 95 11.00 25.25 -12.66
N LEU A 96 11.78 25.30 -11.57
CA LEU A 96 11.71 26.41 -10.58
C LEU A 96 13.02 27.23 -10.54
N GLY A 97 13.74 27.28 -11.66
CA GLY A 97 15.05 27.93 -11.75
C GLY A 97 15.21 28.98 -12.84
N ARG A 98 14.16 29.36 -13.59
CA ARG A 98 14.33 30.29 -14.71
C ARG A 98 13.07 31.02 -15.19
N ASP A 99 12.45 31.84 -14.35
CA ASP A 99 11.74 33.02 -14.85
C ASP A 99 11.48 34.04 -13.73
N GLU A 100 12.53 34.75 -13.29
CA GLU A 100 12.39 36.06 -12.64
C GLU A 100 13.54 36.98 -13.10
N LEU A 101 13.27 37.70 -14.20
CA LEU A 101 13.82 38.99 -14.69
C LEU A 101 15.34 39.20 -14.83
#